data_AF-A0A1Y1CFA7-F1
#
_entry.id   AF-A0A1Y1CFA7-F1
#
_cell.length_a   1.000
_cell.length_b   1.000
_cell.length_c   1.000
_cell.angle_alpha   90.00
_cell.angle_beta   90.00
_cell.angle_gamma   90.00
#
_symmetry.space_group_name_H-M   'P 1'
#
loop_
_entity.id
_entity.type
_entity.pdbx_description
1 polymer ?
#
loop_
_entity_poly.entity_id
_entity_poly.type
_entity_poly.pdbx_seq_one_letter_code
_entity_poly.pdbx_strand_id
1 'polypeptide(L)'
;MWERVGSSELTGFAYKLVDGQKNITETLRIKIEGGSIVYQATVPDQNEGVSVSFVLNESDNSCFSFENKKHDFPKKNQYKKVTKTKLEIQVLGDQDKGFSFVQKKE
;
A
#
# COMPACT_ATOMS: atom_id res chain seq x y z
N MET A 1 -7.01 -8.23 6.58
CA MET A 1 -6.14 -9.01 7.49
C MET A 1 -4.78 -9.14 6.84
N TRP A 2 -3.69 -9.19 7.60
CA TRP A 2 -2.34 -9.43 7.10
C TRP A 2 -1.81 -10.77 7.64
N GLU A 3 -1.07 -11.48 6.80
CA GLU A 3 -0.43 -12.75 7.09
C GLU A 3 0.99 -12.73 6.54
N ARG A 4 1.94 -13.28 7.31
CA ARG A 4 3.32 -13.47 6.84
C ARG A 4 3.43 -14.79 6.10
N VAL A 5 3.91 -14.75 4.86
CA VAL A 5 4.14 -15.92 4.01
C VAL A 5 5.65 -16.13 3.92
N GLY A 6 6.15 -17.18 4.57
CA GLY A 6 7.59 -17.46 4.61
C GLY A 6 8.40 -16.37 5.32
N SER A 7 9.64 -16.15 4.87
CA SER A 7 10.58 -15.23 5.53
C SER A 7 10.53 -13.80 5.00
N SER A 8 10.10 -13.59 3.74
CA SER A 8 10.29 -12.33 3.01
C SER A 8 9.01 -11.73 2.39
N GLU A 9 7.83 -12.29 2.69
CA GLU A 9 6.56 -11.82 2.14
C GLU A 9 5.49 -11.61 3.21
N LEU A 10 4.72 -10.55 3.05
CA LEU A 10 3.47 -10.28 3.77
C LEU A 10 2.36 -10.20 2.74
N THR A 11 1.27 -10.91 2.98
CA THR A 11 0.06 -10.83 2.16
C THR A 11 -1.09 -10.33 2.99
N GLY A 12 -2.01 -9.61 2.36
CA GLY A 12 -3.19 -9.12 3.04
C GLY A 12 -4.37 -9.05 2.10
N PHE A 13 -5.56 -8.92 2.69
CA PHE A 13 -6.78 -8.71 1.93
C PHE A 13 -7.79 -7.86 2.71
N ALA A 14 -8.55 -7.09 1.95
CA ALA A 14 -9.78 -6.45 2.39
C ALA A 14 -10.98 -7.22 1.81
N TYR A 15 -12.05 -7.29 2.58
CA TYR A 15 -13.29 -7.93 2.13
C TYR A 15 -14.48 -7.14 2.63
N LYS A 16 -15.58 -7.25 1.88
CA LYS A 16 -16.92 -6.81 2.31
C LYS A 16 -17.81 -8.04 2.50
N LEU A 17 -18.79 -7.94 3.38
CA LEU A 17 -19.84 -8.94 3.49
C LEU A 17 -20.97 -8.55 2.53
N VAL A 18 -21.30 -9.44 1.59
CA VAL A 18 -22.48 -9.33 0.73
C VAL A 18 -23.28 -10.59 0.96
N ASP A 19 -24.53 -10.45 1.42
CA ASP A 19 -25.42 -11.58 1.73
C ASP A 19 -24.79 -12.62 2.68
N GLY A 20 -24.03 -12.15 3.67
CA GLY A 20 -23.32 -13.00 4.63
C GLY A 20 -22.05 -13.67 4.08
N GLN A 21 -21.73 -13.48 2.80
CA GLN A 21 -20.55 -14.04 2.15
C GLN A 21 -19.41 -13.02 2.07
N LYS A 22 -18.19 -13.48 2.36
CA LYS A 22 -16.99 -12.65 2.21
C LYS A 22 -16.66 -12.49 0.74
N ASN A 23 -16.72 -11.25 0.27
CA ASN A 23 -16.31 -10.86 -1.06
C ASN A 23 -15.00 -10.07 -0.93
N ILE A 24 -13.90 -10.63 -1.43
CA ILE A 24 -12.59 -9.96 -1.41
C ILE A 24 -12.67 -8.75 -2.34
N THR A 25 -12.38 -7.58 -1.80
CA THR A 25 -12.39 -6.32 -2.55
C THR A 25 -11.00 -5.90 -2.98
N GLU A 26 -9.98 -6.38 -2.27
CA GLU A 26 -8.60 -6.03 -2.53
C GLU A 26 -7.67 -7.10 -1.96
N THR A 27 -6.59 -7.41 -2.67
CA THR A 27 -5.47 -8.18 -2.14
C THR A 27 -4.19 -7.35 -2.21
N LEU A 28 -3.39 -7.46 -1.17
CA LEU A 28 -2.18 -6.69 -0.95
C LEU A 28 -0.99 -7.63 -0.75
N ARG A 29 0.18 -7.26 -1.23
CA ARG A 29 1.43 -7.98 -0.98
C ARG A 29 2.57 -7.01 -0.71
N ILE A 30 3.45 -7.35 0.21
CA ILE A 30 4.74 -6.69 0.43
C ILE A 30 5.80 -7.79 0.36
N LYS A 31 6.76 -7.65 -0.54
CA LYS A 31 7.82 -8.64 -0.74
C LYS A 31 9.14 -7.98 -1.10
N ILE A 32 10.23 -8.72 -0.91
CA ILE A 32 11.56 -8.31 -1.40
C ILE A 32 11.75 -8.89 -2.80
N GLU A 33 11.95 -8.02 -3.80
CA GLU A 33 12.25 -8.39 -5.19
C GLU A 33 13.47 -7.60 -5.68
N GLY A 34 14.49 -8.31 -6.17
CA GLY A 34 15.70 -7.66 -6.70
C GLY A 34 16.46 -6.80 -5.69
N GLY A 35 16.29 -7.05 -4.38
CA GLY A 35 16.88 -6.25 -3.30
C GLY A 35 16.06 -5.03 -2.90
N SER A 36 14.91 -4.78 -3.53
CA SER A 36 13.98 -3.72 -3.16
C SER A 36 12.72 -4.28 -2.51
N ILE A 37 12.11 -3.52 -1.61
CA ILE A 37 10.79 -3.85 -1.07
C ILE A 37 9.73 -3.35 -2.06
N VAL A 38 8.81 -4.22 -2.46
CA VAL A 38 7.74 -3.92 -3.41
C VAL A 38 6.39 -4.13 -2.74
N TYR A 39 5.54 -3.10 -2.78
CA TYR A 39 4.14 -3.16 -2.40
C TYR A 39 3.29 -3.38 -3.65
N GLN A 40 2.41 -4.39 -3.63
CA GLN A 40 1.49 -4.68 -4.72
C GLN A 40 0.06 -4.63 -4.22
N ALA A 41 -0.81 -3.95 -4.97
CA ALA A 41 -2.24 -3.92 -4.73
C ALA A 41 -2.98 -4.47 -5.95
N THR A 42 -3.95 -5.36 -5.71
CA THR A 42 -4.82 -5.92 -6.73
C THR A 42 -6.26 -5.71 -6.30
N VAL A 43 -7.00 -4.93 -7.08
CA VAL A 43 -8.44 -4.74 -6.92
C VAL A 43 -9.11 -5.47 -8.10
N PRO A 44 -9.89 -6.54 -7.87
CA PRO A 44 -10.41 -7.38 -8.96
C PRO A 44 -11.16 -6.61 -10.05
N ASP A 45 -11.90 -5.57 -9.68
CA ASP A 45 -12.73 -4.76 -10.58
C ASP A 45 -12.01 -3.52 -11.13
N GLN A 46 -10.68 -3.39 -10.93
CA GLN A 46 -9.88 -2.28 -11.45
C GLN A 46 -8.64 -2.80 -12.18
N ASN A 47 -8.13 -2.02 -13.14
CA ASN A 47 -6.92 -2.36 -13.90
C ASN A 47 -6.95 -3.80 -14.47
N GLU A 48 -8.13 -4.24 -14.94
CA GLU A 48 -8.36 -5.60 -15.47
C GLU A 48 -8.02 -6.73 -14.46
N GLY A 49 -8.02 -6.43 -13.15
CA GLY A 49 -7.60 -7.35 -12.11
C GLY A 49 -6.08 -7.56 -12.04
N VAL A 50 -5.29 -6.77 -12.77
CA VAL A 50 -3.83 -6.83 -12.76
C VAL A 50 -3.28 -6.04 -11.58
N SER A 51 -2.32 -6.64 -10.86
CA SER A 51 -1.67 -6.01 -9.72
C SER A 51 -0.89 -4.76 -10.11
N VAL A 52 -1.04 -3.69 -9.34
CA VAL A 52 -0.21 -2.48 -9.45
C VAL A 52 0.91 -2.55 -8.43
N SER A 53 2.15 -2.42 -8.90
CA SER A 53 3.35 -2.46 -8.05
C SER A 53 3.87 -1.06 -7.74
N PHE A 54 4.33 -0.86 -6.51
CA PHE A 54 4.99 0.34 -6.01
C PHE A 54 6.30 -0.07 -5.33
N VAL A 55 7.41 0.53 -5.72
CA VAL A 55 8.74 0.21 -5.17
C VAL A 55 9.02 1.14 -4.00
N LEU A 56 9.55 0.58 -2.92
CA LEU A 56 9.98 1.37 -1.77
C LEU A 56 11.19 2.23 -2.14
N ASN A 57 11.04 3.53 -1.92
CA ASN A 57 12.07 4.54 -1.97
C ASN A 57 12.34 5.03 -0.53
N GLU A 58 13.46 4.58 0.04
CA GLU A 58 13.89 4.95 1.40
C GLU A 58 14.82 6.17 1.36
N SER A 59 14.35 7.28 0.78
CA SER A 59 15.15 8.51 0.73
C SER A 59 15.33 9.20 2.09
N ASP A 60 14.54 8.82 3.11
CA ASP A 60 14.60 9.36 4.47
C ASP A 60 14.24 8.26 5.49
N ASN A 61 15.06 8.08 6.52
CA ASN A 61 14.88 7.10 7.61
C ASN A 61 13.56 7.27 8.39
N SER A 62 12.85 8.39 8.22
CA SER A 62 11.59 8.69 8.91
C SER A 62 10.34 8.52 8.04
N CYS A 63 10.49 8.27 6.74
CA CYS A 63 9.41 8.24 5.77
C CYS A 63 9.58 7.10 4.76
N PHE A 64 8.63 6.16 4.76
CA PHE A 64 8.57 5.11 3.74
C PHE A 64 7.73 5.61 2.56
N SER A 65 8.33 5.69 1.37
CA SER A 65 7.66 6.16 0.16
C SER A 65 7.55 5.01 -0.85
N PHE A 66 6.35 4.48 -1.09
CA PHE A 66 6.10 3.48 -2.12
C PHE A 66 5.68 4.17 -3.41
N GLU A 67 6.48 4.04 -4.47
CA GLU A 67 6.35 4.84 -5.68
C GLU A 67 6.14 4.02 -6.95
N ASN A 68 5.26 4.52 -7.81
CA ASN A 68 5.09 4.12 -9.20
C ASN A 68 4.77 5.35 -10.04
N LYS A 69 5.81 6.02 -10.55
CA LYS A 69 5.67 7.27 -11.33
C LYS A 69 4.91 7.08 -12.66
N LYS A 70 4.76 5.84 -13.12
CA LYS A 70 4.07 5.50 -14.37
C LYS A 70 2.56 5.25 -14.17
N HIS A 71 2.10 5.08 -12.94
CA HIS A 71 0.67 4.89 -12.63
C HIS A 71 -0.11 6.20 -12.77
N ASP A 72 -1.43 6.21 -12.93
CA ASP A 72 -2.22 7.43 -13.07
C ASP A 72 -2.45 8.13 -11.71
N PHE A 73 -3.05 7.44 -10.75
CA PHE A 73 -3.19 7.84 -9.35
C PHE A 73 -3.49 6.61 -8.48
N PRO A 74 -2.81 6.41 -7.33
CA PRO A 74 -1.70 7.21 -6.84
C PRO A 74 -0.40 6.88 -7.58
N LYS A 75 0.54 7.83 -7.57
CA LYS A 75 1.94 7.63 -7.97
C LYS A 75 2.86 7.40 -6.79
N LYS A 76 2.47 7.84 -5.59
CA LYS A 76 3.29 7.79 -4.37
C LYS A 76 2.39 7.62 -3.14
N ASN A 77 2.71 6.63 -2.32
CA ASN A 77 2.10 6.39 -1.02
C ASN A 77 3.17 6.56 0.06
N GLN A 78 3.08 7.64 0.84
CA GLN A 78 4.07 7.96 1.87
C GLN A 78 3.53 7.69 3.27
N TYR A 79 4.37 7.10 4.10
CA TYR A 79 4.08 6.76 5.49
C TYR A 79 5.15 7.39 6.37
N LYS A 80 4.77 8.45 7.09
CA LYS A 80 5.67 9.18 7.99
C LYS A 80 5.28 8.92 9.43
N LYS A 81 6.21 8.35 10.19
CA LYS A 81 5.99 8.11 11.62
C LYS A 81 6.17 9.43 12.38
N VAL A 82 5.07 10.00 12.86
CA VAL A 82 5.08 11.26 13.63
C VAL A 82 5.35 10.99 15.11
N THR A 83 4.70 9.97 15.67
CA THR A 83 4.94 9.49 17.04
C THR A 83 4.86 7.96 17.08
N LYS A 84 4.99 7.35 18.27
CA LYS A 84 4.74 5.91 18.45
C LYS A 84 3.31 5.49 18.11
N THR A 85 2.35 6.41 18.15
CA THR A 85 0.90 6.15 17.97
C THR A 85 0.29 6.93 16.81
N LYS A 86 1.04 7.79 16.13
CA LYS A 86 0.55 8.59 15.00
C LYS A 86 1.37 8.30 13.75
N LEU A 87 0.67 7.88 12.71
CA LEU A 87 1.20 7.68 11.37
C LEU A 87 0.53 8.67 10.43
N GLU A 88 1.30 9.55 9.80
CA GLU A 88 0.82 10.41 8.73
C GLU A 88 0.95 9.65 7.40
N ILE A 89 -0.14 9.63 6.63
CA ILE A 89 -0.26 8.92 5.37
C ILE A 89 -0.56 9.96 4.29
N GLN A 90 0.19 9.93 3.19
CA GLN A 90 -0.04 10.77 2.02
C GLN A 90 -0.21 9.90 0.78
N VAL A 91 -1.26 10.15 0.02
CA VAL A 91 -1.58 9.46 -1.23
C VAL A 91 -1.54 10.50 -2.33
N LEU A 92 -0.47 10.47 -3.13
CA LEU A 92 -0.07 11.55 -4.02
C LEU A 92 0.02 11.07 -5.47
N GLY A 93 -0.41 11.91 -6.41
CA GLY A 93 -0.31 11.72 -7.85
C GLY A 93 0.62 12.74 -8.49
N ASP A 94 0.22 13.27 -9.64
CA ASP A 94 1.00 14.27 -10.36
C ASP A 94 1.20 15.57 -9.57
N GLN A 95 2.41 16.11 -9.66
CA GLN A 95 2.83 17.34 -8.96
C GLN A 95 2.61 17.26 -7.44
N ASP A 96 2.68 16.04 -6.88
CA ASP A 96 2.40 15.77 -5.47
C ASP A 96 1.00 16.25 -5.01
N LYS A 97 0.02 16.29 -5.94
CA LYS A 97 -1.39 16.52 -5.60
C LYS A 97 -2.04 15.24 -5.11
N GLY A 98 -2.89 15.36 -4.08
CA GLY A 98 -3.59 14.22 -3.53
C GLY A 98 -4.21 14.55 -2.19
N PHE A 99 -4.21 13.58 -1.29
CA PHE A 99 -4.78 13.74 0.04
C PHE A 99 -3.88 13.14 1.11
N SER A 100 -4.05 13.61 2.35
CA SER A 100 -3.36 13.11 3.51
C SER A 100 -4.32 12.86 4.66
N PHE A 101 -3.96 11.93 5.52
CA PHE A 101 -4.71 11.62 6.73
C PHE A 101 -3.78 11.05 7.79
N VAL A 102 -4.21 11.14 9.06
CA VAL A 102 -3.44 10.63 10.20
C VAL A 102 -4.15 9.43 10.78
N GLN A 103 -3.47 8.30 10.79
CA GLN A 103 -3.92 7.12 11.52
C GLN A 103 -3.39 7.19 12.96
N LYS A 104 -4.30 7.01 13.93
CA LYS A 104 -3.96 6.83 15.33
C LYS A 104 -4.05 5.35 15.67
N LYS A 105 -3.00 4.81 16.30
CA LYS A 105 -3.04 3.49 16.89
C LYS A 105 -3.57 3.65 18.32
N GLU A 106 -4.72 3.04 18.59
CA GLU A 106 -5.29 2.92 19.95
C GLU A 106 -4.45 1.96 20.81
#